data_AF-A0A165YR67-F1
#
_entry.id   AF-A0A165YR67-F1
#
_cell.length_a   1.000
_cell.length_b   1.000
_cell.length_c   1.000
_cell.angle_alpha   90.00
_cell.angle_beta   90.00
_cell.angle_gamma   90.00
#
_symmetry.space_group_name_H-M   'P 1'
#
loop_
_entity.id
_entity.type
_entity.pdbx_description
1 polymer ?
#
loop_
_entity_poly.entity_id
_entity_poly.type
_entity_poly.pdbx_seq_one_letter_code
_entity_poly.pdbx_strand_id
1 'polypeptide(L)'
;MNGVKVRVVERLPALAVGQRGAGAQPRTMETYRMLGIADEVKAAGSVIMPVQIYDAEGQPTTVFDMVEHTEKTPGIPEPEAWIIGQDTVCKIISRRLKDLFGIDIEFGNELVGLEQGDAGITATLHVQGVEKTIRVKYVVGADGGKGVTRRLAGTKLVNKGDVEGRSLIGDLVMKGFSTKYMHLFNDDKGNHLMVRPVPEDPKLFSVFGSGPDLDIARAVTDVEHLLQHGGHGPQPFVQSRL
;
A
#
# COMPACT_ATOMS: atom_id res chain seq x y z
N MET A 1 8.09 -26.95 -0.01
CA MET A 1 9.25 -26.46 -0.79
C MET A 1 10.09 -27.65 -1.22
N ASN A 2 10.49 -27.73 -2.48
CA ASN A 2 11.22 -28.85 -3.07
C ASN A 2 12.70 -28.92 -2.59
N GLY A 3 12.94 -28.89 -1.27
CA GLY A 3 14.28 -28.95 -0.65
C GLY A 3 15.08 -27.65 -0.67
N VAL A 4 14.53 -26.55 -1.20
CA VAL A 4 15.22 -25.24 -1.25
C VAL A 4 15.11 -24.54 0.11
N LYS A 5 16.26 -24.14 0.68
CA LYS A 5 16.31 -23.28 1.88
C LYS A 5 16.14 -21.81 1.46
N VAL A 6 15.17 -21.13 2.07
CA VAL A 6 14.83 -19.74 1.77
C VAL A 6 14.98 -18.91 3.04
N ARG A 7 15.46 -17.67 2.87
CA ARG A 7 15.48 -16.64 3.91
C ARG A 7 14.85 -15.37 3.35
N VAL A 8 14.12 -14.65 4.19
CA VAL A 8 13.54 -13.34 3.85
C VAL A 8 14.08 -12.34 4.85
N VAL A 9 14.76 -11.32 4.37
CA VAL A 9 15.36 -10.27 5.21
C VAL A 9 14.64 -8.95 4.95
N GLU A 10 14.40 -8.18 6.01
CA GLU A 10 13.77 -6.87 5.96
C GLU A 10 14.53 -5.92 6.87
N ARG A 11 14.83 -4.72 6.39
CA ARG A 11 15.56 -3.71 7.13
C ARG A 11 14.72 -3.10 8.24
N LEU A 12 13.42 -2.90 8.00
CA LEU A 12 12.51 -2.38 8.99
C LEU A 12 12.43 -3.33 10.20
N PRO A 13 12.20 -2.82 11.41
CA PRO A 13 12.12 -3.65 12.61
C PRO A 13 10.84 -4.49 12.69
N ALA A 14 9.85 -4.19 11.84
CA ALA A 14 8.59 -4.90 11.71
C ALA A 14 7.96 -4.60 10.34
N LEU A 15 6.82 -5.24 10.04
CA LEU A 15 6.00 -4.86 8.88
C LEU A 15 5.64 -3.38 8.96
N ALA A 16 5.63 -2.71 7.81
CA ALA A 16 5.24 -1.32 7.72
C ALA A 16 3.78 -1.13 8.20
N VAL A 17 3.55 -0.01 8.90
CA VAL A 17 2.22 0.39 9.40
C VAL A 17 1.56 1.33 8.39
N GLY A 18 0.24 1.22 8.28
CA GLY A 18 -0.59 2.03 7.39
C GLY A 18 -0.51 1.57 5.94
N GLN A 19 -1.42 2.07 5.12
CA GLN A 19 -1.53 1.69 3.71
C GLN A 19 -1.02 2.78 2.77
N ARG A 20 -0.05 2.42 1.92
CA ARG A 20 0.33 3.24 0.75
C ARG A 20 -0.39 2.82 -0.53
N GLY A 21 -0.97 1.62 -0.51
CA GLY A 21 -1.82 1.08 -1.54
C GLY A 21 -2.88 0.19 -0.90
N ALA A 22 -4.05 0.15 -1.51
CA ALA A 22 -5.16 -0.66 -1.03
C ALA A 22 -5.91 -1.40 -2.15
N GLY A 23 -5.54 -1.20 -3.41
CA GLY A 23 -6.22 -1.82 -4.54
C GLY A 23 -5.70 -3.22 -4.84
N ALA A 24 -6.58 -4.21 -4.78
CA ALA A 24 -6.35 -5.55 -5.28
C ALA A 24 -7.17 -5.75 -6.57
N GLN A 25 -6.48 -5.72 -7.70
CA GLN A 25 -7.10 -5.91 -9.03
C GLN A 25 -7.51 -7.38 -9.25
N PRO A 26 -8.41 -7.67 -10.20
CA PRO A 26 -8.84 -9.04 -10.55
C PRO A 26 -7.68 -10.04 -10.65
N ARG A 27 -6.62 -9.69 -11.39
CA ARG A 27 -5.45 -10.58 -11.57
C ARG A 27 -4.64 -10.79 -10.28
N THR A 28 -4.64 -9.80 -9.39
CA THR A 28 -4.05 -9.94 -8.05
C THR A 28 -4.89 -10.90 -7.19
N MET A 29 -6.21 -10.79 -7.24
CA MET A 29 -7.11 -11.71 -6.53
C MET A 29 -6.97 -13.16 -7.00
N GLU A 30 -6.73 -13.38 -8.30
CA GLU A 30 -6.39 -14.71 -8.82
C GLU A 30 -5.08 -15.25 -8.24
N THR A 31 -4.08 -14.38 -8.09
CA THR A 31 -2.80 -14.74 -7.46
C THR A 31 -3.01 -15.08 -5.97
N TYR A 32 -3.82 -14.31 -5.25
CA TYR A 32 -4.22 -14.64 -3.88
C TYR A 32 -4.98 -15.95 -3.79
N ARG A 33 -5.79 -16.30 -4.79
CA ARG A 33 -6.48 -17.59 -4.88
C ARG A 33 -5.47 -18.72 -5.03
N MET A 34 -4.47 -18.57 -5.90
CA MET A 34 -3.38 -19.54 -6.06
C MET A 34 -2.55 -19.72 -4.79
N LEU A 35 -2.34 -18.64 -4.02
CA LEU A 35 -1.65 -18.67 -2.73
C LEU A 35 -2.55 -19.20 -1.58
N GLY A 36 -3.84 -19.40 -1.84
CA GLY A 36 -4.81 -19.86 -0.85
C GLY A 36 -5.11 -18.84 0.23
N ILE A 37 -5.03 -17.55 -0.08
CA ILE A 37 -5.33 -16.43 0.84
C ILE A 37 -6.51 -15.55 0.37
N ALA A 38 -7.09 -15.84 -0.80
CA ALA A 38 -8.17 -15.02 -1.37
C ALA A 38 -9.37 -14.89 -0.42
N ASP A 39 -9.81 -15.97 0.22
CA ASP A 39 -10.99 -15.93 1.10
C ASP A 39 -10.75 -15.07 2.34
N GLU A 40 -9.53 -15.10 2.89
CA GLU A 40 -9.18 -14.25 4.02
C GLU A 40 -9.06 -12.78 3.61
N VAL A 41 -8.50 -12.51 2.43
CA VAL A 41 -8.48 -11.17 1.84
C VAL A 41 -9.91 -10.64 1.64
N LYS A 42 -10.81 -11.47 1.13
CA LYS A 42 -12.23 -11.11 0.94
C LYS A 42 -12.98 -10.90 2.25
N ALA A 43 -12.63 -11.63 3.30
CA ALA A 43 -13.24 -11.50 4.61
C ALA A 43 -12.81 -10.21 5.34
N ALA A 44 -11.59 -9.73 5.09
CA ALA A 44 -11.08 -8.49 5.69
C ALA A 44 -11.38 -7.25 4.84
N GLY A 45 -11.31 -7.38 3.52
CA GLY A 45 -11.50 -6.28 2.57
C GLY A 45 -12.96 -6.04 2.18
N SER A 46 -13.15 -5.16 1.20
CA SER A 46 -14.44 -4.96 0.53
C SER A 46 -14.26 -4.92 -0.99
N VAL A 47 -15.32 -5.14 -1.75
CA VAL A 47 -15.32 -4.72 -3.15
C VAL A 47 -15.17 -3.19 -3.20
N ILE A 48 -14.55 -2.68 -4.25
CA ILE A 48 -14.41 -1.24 -4.46
C ILE A 48 -15.77 -0.55 -4.42
N MET A 49 -15.81 0.57 -3.72
CA MET A 49 -17.03 1.35 -3.52
C MET A 49 -17.20 2.37 -4.66
N PRO A 50 -18.43 2.79 -4.97
CA PRO A 50 -18.64 3.93 -5.85
C PRO A 50 -18.02 5.20 -5.27
N VAL A 51 -17.64 6.12 -6.16
CA VAL A 51 -17.15 7.45 -5.80
C VAL A 51 -18.34 8.39 -5.69
N GLN A 52 -18.40 9.17 -4.61
CA GLN A 52 -19.32 10.28 -4.45
C GLN A 52 -18.54 11.60 -4.49
N ILE A 53 -18.88 12.46 -5.44
CA ILE A 53 -18.31 13.80 -5.59
C ILE A 53 -19.10 14.79 -4.73
N TYR A 54 -18.38 15.75 -4.16
CA TYR A 54 -18.92 16.84 -3.38
C TYR A 54 -18.61 18.19 -4.05
N ASP A 55 -19.53 19.15 -3.91
CA ASP A 55 -19.29 20.55 -4.28
C ASP A 55 -18.52 21.34 -3.20
N ALA A 56 -18.28 22.63 -3.47
CA ALA A 56 -17.51 23.51 -2.57
C ALA A 56 -18.21 23.71 -1.22
N GLU A 57 -19.54 23.64 -1.19
CA GLU A 57 -20.40 23.68 -0.01
C GLU A 57 -20.48 22.34 0.73
N GLY A 58 -19.74 21.32 0.27
CA GLY A 58 -19.70 20.00 0.89
C GLY A 58 -20.97 19.18 0.69
N GLN A 59 -21.81 19.52 -0.29
CA GLN A 59 -23.00 18.76 -0.65
C GLN A 59 -22.68 17.70 -1.72
N PRO A 60 -23.28 16.50 -1.62
CA PRO A 60 -23.05 15.44 -2.60
C PRO A 60 -23.73 15.78 -3.93
N THR A 61 -23.00 15.63 -5.05
CA THR A 61 -23.49 15.99 -6.38
C THR A 61 -23.68 14.79 -7.29
N THR A 62 -22.65 13.95 -7.44
CA THR A 62 -22.62 12.84 -8.39
C THR A 62 -22.08 11.58 -7.73
N VAL A 63 -22.66 10.43 -8.08
CA VAL A 63 -22.15 9.11 -7.70
C VAL A 63 -21.85 8.32 -8.98
N PHE A 64 -20.67 7.70 -9.05
CA PHE A 64 -20.28 6.86 -10.18
C PHE A 64 -19.36 5.71 -9.76
N ASP A 65 -19.35 4.63 -10.52
CA ASP A 65 -18.44 3.51 -10.31
C ASP A 65 -17.07 3.81 -10.91
N MET A 66 -16.01 3.65 -10.11
CA MET A 66 -14.62 3.85 -10.57
C MET A 66 -14.15 2.72 -11.49
N VAL A 67 -14.77 1.54 -11.38
CA VAL A 67 -14.42 0.36 -12.16
C VAL A 67 -15.65 -0.17 -12.86
N GLU A 68 -15.45 -0.70 -14.06
CA GLU A 68 -16.49 -1.41 -14.77
C GLU A 68 -16.76 -2.77 -14.11
N HIS A 69 -18.03 -3.10 -13.94
CA HIS A 69 -18.44 -4.42 -13.49
C HIS A 69 -18.27 -5.43 -14.62
N THR A 70 -17.41 -6.42 -14.42
CA THR A 70 -17.19 -7.52 -15.36
C THR A 70 -17.85 -8.79 -14.85
N GLU A 71 -18.43 -9.58 -15.75
CA GLU A 71 -19.00 -10.88 -15.38
C GLU A 71 -17.91 -11.91 -15.07
N LYS A 72 -18.19 -12.78 -14.10
CA LYS A 72 -17.33 -13.92 -13.79
C LYS A 72 -17.38 -14.92 -14.94
N THR A 73 -16.20 -15.24 -15.48
CA THR A 73 -16.05 -16.26 -16.52
C THR A 73 -14.94 -17.24 -16.13
N PRO A 74 -14.79 -18.40 -16.79
CA PRO A 74 -13.64 -19.27 -16.56
C PRO A 74 -12.28 -18.57 -16.78
N GLY A 75 -12.23 -17.56 -17.66
CA GLY A 75 -11.04 -16.74 -17.92
C GLY A 75 -10.83 -15.60 -16.92
N ILE A 76 -11.87 -15.23 -16.16
CA ILE A 76 -11.85 -14.16 -15.15
C ILE A 76 -12.58 -14.67 -13.90
N PRO A 77 -11.95 -15.57 -13.12
CA PRO A 77 -12.63 -16.23 -12.00
C PRO A 77 -12.80 -15.32 -10.77
N GLU A 78 -12.11 -14.17 -10.74
CA GLU A 78 -12.16 -13.15 -9.68
C GLU A 78 -12.34 -11.76 -10.32
N PRO A 79 -13.53 -11.42 -10.87
CA PRO A 79 -13.71 -10.23 -11.69
C PRO A 79 -13.77 -8.91 -10.90
N GLU A 80 -14.03 -8.96 -9.60
CA GLU A 80 -14.18 -7.75 -8.79
C GLU A 80 -12.82 -7.13 -8.44
N ALA A 81 -12.74 -5.80 -8.50
CA ALA A 81 -11.67 -5.07 -7.85
C ALA A 81 -11.96 -4.96 -6.35
N TRP A 82 -10.99 -5.35 -5.54
CA TRP A 82 -11.08 -5.33 -4.09
C TRP A 82 -10.27 -4.18 -3.52
N ILE A 83 -10.73 -3.72 -2.36
CA ILE A 83 -10.02 -2.79 -1.51
C ILE A 83 -9.63 -3.52 -0.23
N ILE A 84 -8.33 -3.64 -0.02
CA ILE A 84 -7.73 -4.16 1.20
C ILE A 84 -6.38 -3.47 1.46
N GLY A 85 -6.14 -2.98 2.68
CA GLY A 85 -4.90 -2.31 3.08
C GLY A 85 -3.67 -3.17 2.86
N GLN A 86 -2.61 -2.59 2.27
CA GLN A 86 -1.34 -3.26 2.03
C GLN A 86 -0.77 -3.90 3.30
N ASP A 87 -0.87 -3.23 4.46
CA ASP A 87 -0.37 -3.73 5.73
C ASP A 87 -1.10 -5.02 6.17
N THR A 88 -2.41 -5.09 5.95
CA THR A 88 -3.24 -6.26 6.23
C THR A 88 -2.87 -7.43 5.33
N VAL A 89 -2.72 -7.20 4.02
CA VAL A 89 -2.23 -8.22 3.08
C VAL A 89 -0.85 -8.72 3.50
N CYS A 90 0.08 -7.83 3.85
CA CYS A 90 1.41 -8.20 4.31
C CYS A 90 1.36 -9.07 5.58
N LYS A 91 0.47 -8.76 6.55
CA LYS A 91 0.26 -9.59 7.74
C LYS A 91 -0.25 -10.98 7.37
N ILE A 92 -1.25 -11.08 6.48
CA ILE A 92 -1.80 -12.35 5.99
C ILE A 92 -0.72 -13.20 5.32
N ILE A 93 0.04 -12.62 4.39
CA ILE A 93 1.11 -13.32 3.66
C ILE A 93 2.22 -13.75 4.61
N SER A 94 2.65 -12.89 5.54
CA SER A 94 3.71 -13.20 6.50
C SER A 94 3.32 -14.36 7.42
N ARG A 95 2.08 -14.37 7.92
CA ARG A 95 1.57 -15.48 8.72
C ARG A 95 1.49 -16.75 7.89
N ARG A 96 0.99 -16.68 6.65
CA ARG A 96 0.91 -17.84 5.75
C ARG A 96 2.29 -18.42 5.42
N LEU A 97 3.29 -17.56 5.23
CA LEU A 97 4.68 -17.94 5.02
C LEU A 97 5.21 -18.73 6.23
N LYS A 98 4.93 -18.29 7.44
CA LYS A 98 5.30 -19.02 8.66
C LYS A 98 4.56 -20.35 8.78
N ASP A 99 3.23 -20.34 8.66
CA ASP A 99 2.39 -21.51 8.93
C ASP A 99 2.63 -22.66 7.93
N LEU A 100 2.77 -22.35 6.64
CA LEU A 100 2.92 -23.38 5.60
C LEU A 100 4.36 -23.83 5.42
N PHE A 101 5.33 -22.98 5.76
CA PHE A 101 6.71 -23.17 5.33
C PHE A 101 7.74 -23.07 6.46
N GLY A 102 7.34 -22.66 7.66
CA GLY A 102 8.26 -22.42 8.77
C GLY A 102 9.29 -21.32 8.49
N ILE A 103 8.98 -20.40 7.56
CA ILE A 103 9.85 -19.27 7.23
C ILE A 103 9.35 -18.04 7.99
N ASP A 104 10.23 -17.48 8.81
CA ASP A 104 10.04 -16.17 9.42
C ASP A 104 10.70 -15.08 8.57
N ILE A 105 10.13 -13.87 8.62
CA ILE A 105 10.80 -12.66 8.11
C ILE A 105 11.81 -12.19 9.15
N GLU A 106 13.06 -12.05 8.74
CA GLU A 106 14.14 -11.61 9.59
C GLU A 106 14.24 -10.07 9.54
N PHE A 107 13.48 -9.43 10.41
CA PHE A 107 13.44 -7.97 10.55
C PHE A 107 14.73 -7.39 11.14
N GLY A 108 14.97 -6.10 10.88
CA GLY A 108 16.18 -5.39 11.32
C GLY A 108 17.46 -5.79 10.59
N ASN A 109 17.34 -6.51 9.45
CA ASN A 109 18.46 -7.00 8.67
C ASN A 109 18.50 -6.34 7.28
N GLU A 110 19.60 -5.67 6.95
CA GLU A 110 19.74 -4.94 5.69
C GLU A 110 20.79 -5.59 4.78
N LEU A 111 20.46 -5.84 3.51
CA LEU A 111 21.45 -6.19 2.50
C LEU A 111 22.31 -4.96 2.19
N VAL A 112 23.63 -5.06 2.35
CA VAL A 112 24.56 -3.94 2.11
C VAL A 112 25.59 -4.23 1.02
N GLY A 113 25.82 -5.52 0.71
CA GLY A 113 26.78 -5.94 -0.29
C GLY A 113 26.33 -7.18 -1.06
N LEU A 114 26.71 -7.23 -2.33
CA LEU A 114 26.45 -8.36 -3.21
C LEU A 114 27.66 -8.56 -4.12
N GLU A 115 28.26 -9.74 -4.08
CA GLU A 115 29.36 -10.12 -4.95
C GLU A 115 29.02 -11.46 -5.62
N GLN A 116 28.96 -11.46 -6.94
CA GLN A 116 28.75 -12.66 -7.72
C GLN A 116 30.09 -13.33 -8.01
N GLY A 117 30.18 -14.64 -7.78
CA GLY A 117 31.33 -15.45 -8.16
C GLY A 117 30.89 -16.77 -8.81
N ASP A 118 31.85 -17.58 -9.23
CA ASP A 118 31.60 -18.79 -10.02
C ASP A 118 30.76 -19.85 -9.29
N ALA A 119 30.86 -19.89 -7.96
CA ALA A 119 30.17 -20.87 -7.11
C ALA A 119 28.85 -20.36 -6.51
N GLY A 120 28.43 -19.13 -6.81
CA GLY A 120 27.23 -18.50 -6.28
C GLY A 120 27.43 -17.04 -5.89
N ILE A 121 26.57 -16.54 -5.01
CA ILE A 121 26.54 -15.14 -4.59
C ILE A 121 26.94 -15.03 -3.13
N THR A 122 27.87 -14.13 -2.85
CA THR A 122 28.23 -13.68 -1.51
C THR A 122 27.40 -12.44 -1.20
N ALA A 123 26.46 -12.56 -0.26
CA ALA A 123 25.64 -11.44 0.20
C ALA A 123 26.12 -10.99 1.58
N THR A 124 26.32 -9.67 1.74
CA THR A 124 26.69 -9.06 3.02
C THR A 124 25.46 -8.39 3.61
N LEU A 125 25.09 -8.77 4.83
CA LEU A 125 23.97 -8.23 5.59
C LEU A 125 24.48 -7.44 6.80
N HIS A 126 23.85 -6.32 7.14
CA HIS A 126 23.89 -5.76 8.49
C HIS A 126 22.85 -6.46 9.33
N VAL A 127 23.28 -7.12 10.41
CA VAL A 127 22.42 -7.84 11.35
C VAL A 127 22.72 -7.30 12.74
N GLN A 128 21.76 -6.57 13.33
CA GLN A 128 21.93 -5.94 14.64
C GLN A 128 23.18 -5.04 14.72
N GLY A 129 23.46 -4.30 13.65
CA GLY A 129 24.64 -3.40 13.55
C GLY A 129 25.97 -4.11 13.25
N VAL A 130 25.97 -5.41 13.03
CA VAL A 130 27.18 -6.19 12.68
C VAL A 130 27.08 -6.72 11.25
N GLU A 131 28.16 -6.58 10.48
CA GLU A 131 28.23 -7.17 9.14
C GLU A 131 28.37 -8.69 9.22
N LYS A 132 27.53 -9.40 8.46
CA LYS A 132 27.57 -10.85 8.31
C LYS A 132 27.48 -11.22 6.84
N THR A 133 28.34 -12.13 6.43
CA THR A 133 28.37 -12.63 5.06
C THR A 133 27.71 -13.99 4.96
N ILE A 134 26.90 -14.18 3.93
CA ILE A 134 26.27 -15.47 3.60
C ILE A 134 26.51 -15.84 2.15
N ARG A 135 26.61 -17.15 1.87
CA ARG A 135 26.65 -17.67 0.51
C ARG A 135 25.28 -18.21 0.12
N VAL A 136 24.78 -17.75 -1.01
CA VAL A 136 23.47 -18.13 -1.55
C VAL A 136 23.58 -18.42 -3.05
N LYS A 137 22.66 -19.23 -3.59
CA LYS A 137 22.62 -19.51 -5.03
C LYS A 137 21.90 -18.40 -5.81
N TYR A 138 20.93 -17.76 -5.17
CA TYR A 138 20.07 -16.74 -5.77
C TYR A 138 19.78 -15.64 -4.76
N VAL A 139 19.60 -14.43 -5.28
CA VAL A 139 19.07 -13.27 -4.54
C VAL A 139 17.94 -12.69 -5.35
N VAL A 140 16.82 -12.40 -4.69
CA VAL A 140 15.66 -11.71 -5.29
C VAL A 140 15.53 -10.36 -4.61
N GLY A 141 15.65 -9.29 -5.39
CA GLY A 141 15.44 -7.92 -4.91
C GLY A 141 13.95 -7.60 -4.88
N ALA A 142 13.38 -7.53 -3.68
CA ALA A 142 12.01 -7.08 -3.43
C ALA A 142 11.97 -5.84 -2.51
N ASP A 143 13.06 -5.05 -2.52
CA ASP A 143 13.36 -3.93 -1.61
C ASP A 143 12.86 -2.56 -2.12
N GLY A 144 11.91 -2.57 -3.07
CA GLY A 144 11.21 -1.39 -3.57
C GLY A 144 12.05 -0.47 -4.48
N GLY A 145 11.48 0.68 -4.88
CA GLY A 145 12.07 1.57 -5.88
C GLY A 145 13.44 2.15 -5.50
N LYS A 146 13.67 2.36 -4.20
CA LYS A 146 14.94 2.84 -3.61
C LYS A 146 15.81 1.69 -3.08
N GLY A 147 15.44 0.45 -3.36
CA GLY A 147 16.15 -0.75 -2.97
C GLY A 147 17.60 -0.77 -3.45
N VAL A 148 18.48 -1.34 -2.63
CA VAL A 148 19.91 -1.46 -2.89
C VAL A 148 20.21 -2.61 -3.84
N THR A 149 19.37 -3.63 -3.91
CA THR A 149 19.62 -4.86 -4.69
C THR A 149 19.86 -4.55 -6.15
N ARG A 150 19.04 -3.68 -6.76
CA ARG A 150 19.20 -3.25 -8.16
C ARG A 150 20.57 -2.61 -8.40
N ARG A 151 20.98 -1.70 -7.50
CA ARG A 151 22.27 -1.00 -7.58
C ARG A 151 23.44 -1.96 -7.41
N LEU A 152 23.35 -2.86 -6.43
CA LEU A 152 24.37 -3.86 -6.14
C LEU A 152 24.51 -4.88 -7.29
N ALA A 153 23.43 -5.20 -7.98
CA ALA A 153 23.43 -6.01 -9.20
C ALA A 153 23.88 -5.24 -10.46
N GLY A 154 24.40 -4.02 -10.33
CA GLY A 154 24.91 -3.22 -11.45
C GLY A 154 23.84 -2.66 -12.39
N THR A 155 22.57 -2.72 -12.02
CA THR A 155 21.45 -2.24 -12.84
C THR A 155 21.09 -0.80 -12.47
N LYS A 156 20.77 0.04 -13.46
CA LYS A 156 20.32 1.42 -13.27
C LYS A 156 18.83 1.54 -13.56
N LEU A 157 18.13 2.36 -12.76
CA LEU A 157 16.79 2.81 -13.09
C LEU A 157 16.93 4.09 -13.94
N VAL A 158 16.40 4.07 -15.16
CA VAL A 158 16.39 5.24 -16.04
C VAL A 158 15.06 5.95 -15.83
N ASN A 159 15.08 7.07 -15.11
CA ASN A 159 13.91 7.94 -15.00
C ASN A 159 13.83 8.81 -16.26
N LYS A 160 12.72 8.70 -16.99
CA LYS A 160 12.43 9.58 -18.13
C LYS A 160 11.53 10.72 -17.66
N GLY A 161 12.14 11.75 -17.08
CA GLY A 161 11.47 12.98 -16.67
C GLY A 161 11.40 13.17 -15.16
N ASP A 162 11.25 14.43 -14.76
CA ASP A 162 10.89 14.82 -13.40
C ASP A 162 9.39 14.60 -13.24
N VAL A 163 9.01 13.74 -12.29
CA VAL A 163 7.62 13.67 -11.83
C VAL A 163 7.44 14.85 -10.89
N GLU A 164 7.07 15.99 -11.44
CA GLU A 164 6.61 17.13 -10.65
C GLU A 164 5.20 16.80 -10.13
N GLY A 165 5.09 16.72 -8.80
CA GLY A 165 3.84 16.37 -8.14
C GLY A 165 4.13 15.69 -6.81
N ARG A 166 3.65 16.29 -5.73
CA ARG A 166 3.67 15.65 -4.42
C ARG A 166 2.24 15.34 -4.03
N SER A 167 2.05 14.22 -3.36
CA SER A 167 0.76 13.81 -2.81
C SER A 167 0.95 13.41 -1.36
N LEU A 168 -0.10 13.64 -0.58
CA LEU A 168 -0.23 13.15 0.77
C LEU A 168 -1.03 11.85 0.74
N ILE A 169 -0.59 10.85 1.49
CA ILE A 169 -1.40 9.68 1.81
C ILE A 169 -1.27 9.37 3.31
N GLY A 170 -2.36 9.02 3.95
CA GLY A 170 -2.38 8.65 5.36
C GLY A 170 -3.70 8.03 5.79
N ASP A 171 -3.67 7.33 6.90
CA ASP A 171 -4.87 6.77 7.52
C ASP A 171 -5.23 7.60 8.76
N LEU A 172 -6.47 8.07 8.83
CA LEU A 172 -6.97 8.97 9.87
C LEU A 172 -8.21 8.39 10.55
N VAL A 173 -8.36 8.66 11.85
CA VAL A 173 -9.62 8.42 12.55
C VAL A 173 -10.57 9.58 12.25
N MET A 174 -11.68 9.26 11.57
CA MET A 174 -12.65 10.27 11.13
C MET A 174 -14.09 9.82 11.42
N LYS A 175 -15.00 10.79 11.51
CA LYS A 175 -16.44 10.58 11.69
C LYS A 175 -17.21 11.47 10.72
N GLY A 176 -18.50 11.16 10.51
CA GLY A 176 -19.39 11.96 9.66
C GLY A 176 -19.40 11.55 8.17
N PHE A 177 -18.54 10.61 7.79
CA PHE A 177 -18.50 10.04 6.44
C PHE A 177 -19.25 8.73 6.37
N SER A 178 -19.91 8.49 5.22
CA SER A 178 -20.56 7.22 4.92
C SER A 178 -19.50 6.17 4.62
N THR A 179 -19.68 4.94 5.06
CA THR A 179 -18.79 3.83 4.68
C THR A 179 -19.16 3.19 3.32
N LYS A 180 -20.17 3.74 2.63
CA LYS A 180 -20.66 3.21 1.34
C LYS A 180 -19.95 3.80 0.12
N TYR A 181 -19.22 4.89 0.28
CA TYR A 181 -18.65 5.66 -0.82
C TYR A 181 -17.17 5.95 -0.58
N MET A 182 -16.45 6.16 -1.68
CA MET A 182 -15.19 6.91 -1.66
C MET A 182 -15.55 8.38 -1.90
N HIS A 183 -15.15 9.27 -1.00
CA HIS A 183 -15.57 10.67 -1.01
C HIS A 183 -14.53 11.51 -1.72
N LEU A 184 -14.89 12.09 -2.86
CA LEU A 184 -14.03 12.97 -3.65
C LEU A 184 -14.46 14.42 -3.49
N PHE A 185 -13.51 15.25 -3.05
CA PHE A 185 -13.64 16.69 -2.96
C PHE A 185 -12.65 17.33 -3.93
N ASN A 186 -13.12 18.34 -4.66
CA ASN A 186 -12.31 19.13 -5.56
C ASN A 186 -12.55 20.60 -5.23
N ASP A 187 -11.52 21.42 -5.33
CA ASP A 187 -11.65 22.88 -5.28
C ASP A 187 -11.42 23.52 -6.66
N ASP A 188 -11.66 24.83 -6.73
CA ASP A 188 -11.50 25.64 -7.94
C ASP A 188 -10.03 25.88 -8.33
N LYS A 189 -9.09 25.57 -7.42
CA LYS A 189 -7.65 25.69 -7.63
C LYS A 189 -7.00 24.42 -8.19
N GLY A 190 -7.75 23.33 -8.30
CA GLY A 190 -7.27 22.05 -8.80
C GLY A 190 -6.66 21.15 -7.73
N ASN A 191 -7.00 21.37 -6.46
CA ASN A 191 -6.72 20.40 -5.40
C ASN A 191 -7.78 19.30 -5.38
N HIS A 192 -7.34 18.12 -4.98
CA HIS A 192 -8.14 16.92 -4.86
C HIS A 192 -7.91 16.29 -3.49
N LEU A 193 -9.01 15.97 -2.80
CA LEU A 193 -9.00 15.19 -1.57
C LEU A 193 -9.92 13.99 -1.74
N MET A 194 -9.35 12.80 -1.61
CA MET A 194 -10.09 11.54 -1.57
C MET A 194 -10.08 11.00 -0.15
N VAL A 195 -11.25 10.70 0.40
CA VAL A 195 -11.43 10.06 1.70
C VAL A 195 -12.16 8.74 1.49
N ARG A 196 -11.52 7.62 1.82
CA ARG A 196 -12.07 6.28 1.60
C ARG A 196 -12.13 5.52 2.94
N PRO A 197 -13.25 4.86 3.28
CA PRO A 197 -13.30 4.01 4.47
C PRO A 197 -12.31 2.84 4.34
N VAL A 198 -11.70 2.45 5.45
CA VAL A 198 -10.76 1.32 5.54
C VAL A 198 -11.56 0.06 5.95
N PRO A 199 -11.77 -0.93 5.06
CA PRO A 199 -12.65 -2.06 5.34
C PRO A 199 -12.27 -2.87 6.58
N GLU A 200 -10.98 -2.91 6.91
CA GLU A 200 -10.43 -3.70 8.01
C GLU A 200 -10.56 -3.00 9.37
N ASP A 201 -10.79 -1.68 9.38
CA ASP A 201 -10.99 -0.90 10.61
C ASP A 201 -12.05 0.19 10.39
N PRO A 202 -13.27 0.04 10.93
CA PRO A 202 -14.37 0.97 10.71
C PRO A 202 -14.15 2.37 11.31
N LYS A 203 -13.10 2.57 12.11
CA LYS A 203 -12.73 3.89 12.63
C LYS A 203 -11.82 4.65 11.68
N LEU A 204 -11.13 3.96 10.78
CA LEU A 204 -10.12 4.53 9.90
C LEU A 204 -10.69 4.89 8.53
N PHE A 205 -10.21 6.01 8.02
CA PHE A 205 -10.37 6.45 6.65
C PHE A 205 -8.99 6.70 6.05
N SER A 206 -8.75 6.16 4.87
CA SER A 206 -7.57 6.43 4.08
C SER A 206 -7.79 7.72 3.31
N VAL A 207 -6.86 8.65 3.44
CA VAL A 207 -6.92 9.97 2.83
C VAL A 207 -5.80 10.09 1.80
N PHE A 208 -6.16 10.55 0.61
CA PHE A 208 -5.22 10.91 -0.44
C PHE A 208 -5.46 12.37 -0.83
N GLY A 209 -4.42 13.20 -0.76
CA GLY A 209 -4.48 14.62 -1.12
C GLY A 209 -3.43 14.96 -2.17
N SER A 210 -3.80 15.77 -3.16
CA SER A 210 -2.86 16.28 -4.16
C SER A 210 -3.34 17.59 -4.75
N GLY A 211 -2.42 18.46 -5.14
CA GLY A 211 -2.75 19.68 -5.89
C GLY A 211 -1.62 20.72 -5.82
N PRO A 212 -1.79 21.86 -6.53
CA PRO A 212 -0.71 22.82 -6.75
C PRO A 212 -0.34 23.65 -5.50
N ASP A 213 -1.29 23.96 -4.62
CA ASP A 213 -1.07 24.75 -3.39
C ASP A 213 -1.27 23.94 -2.09
N LEU A 214 -1.40 22.62 -2.18
CA LEU A 214 -1.44 21.75 -1.01
C LEU A 214 -0.09 21.77 -0.28
N ASP A 215 -0.04 22.47 0.86
CA ASP A 215 1.11 22.42 1.77
C ASP A 215 1.11 21.09 2.53
N ILE A 216 1.79 20.10 1.94
CA ILE A 216 1.92 18.75 2.50
C ILE A 216 2.60 18.78 3.88
N ALA A 217 3.58 19.66 4.09
CA ALA A 217 4.29 19.71 5.36
C ALA A 217 3.34 20.13 6.49
N ARG A 218 2.47 21.11 6.21
CA ARG A 218 1.43 21.53 7.15
C ARG A 218 0.32 20.49 7.28
N ALA A 219 -0.15 19.90 6.18
CA ALA A 219 -1.26 18.95 6.15
C ALA A 219 -1.02 17.66 6.97
N VAL A 220 0.26 17.29 7.18
CA VAL A 220 0.63 16.16 8.05
C VAL A 220 0.37 16.45 9.54
N THR A 221 0.45 17.72 9.96
CA THR A 221 0.31 18.13 11.37
C THR A 221 -0.98 18.86 11.68
N ASP A 222 -1.65 19.38 10.65
CA ASP A 222 -2.85 20.21 10.73
C ASP A 222 -3.90 19.58 9.81
N VAL A 223 -4.73 18.69 10.39
CA VAL A 223 -5.77 18.00 9.62
C VAL A 223 -6.87 18.99 9.18
N GLU A 224 -7.10 20.07 9.93
CA GLU A 224 -8.05 21.12 9.49
C GLU A 224 -7.58 21.79 8.19
N HIS A 225 -6.27 22.02 8.04
CA HIS A 225 -5.70 22.50 6.77
C HIS A 225 -5.90 21.51 5.61
N LEU A 226 -5.75 20.21 5.86
CA LEU A 226 -6.03 19.19 4.84
C LEU A 226 -7.50 19.22 4.40
N LEU A 227 -8.41 19.43 5.36
CA LEU A 227 -9.84 19.45 5.11
C LEU A 227 -10.33 20.74 4.44
N GLN A 228 -9.63 21.87 4.59
CA GLN A 228 -9.92 23.11 3.87
C GLN A 228 -9.80 22.95 2.35
N HIS A 229 -8.94 22.04 1.88
CA HIS A 229 -8.80 21.69 0.46
C HIS A 229 -9.87 20.67 0.00
N GLY A 230 -10.70 20.19 0.93
CA GLY A 230 -11.87 19.36 0.67
C GLY A 230 -13.19 20.14 0.67
N GLY A 231 -13.18 21.47 0.67
CA GLY A 231 -14.39 22.29 0.78
C GLY A 231 -15.04 22.25 2.17
N HIS A 232 -16.18 22.94 2.35
CA HIS A 232 -16.94 22.96 3.60
C HIS A 232 -17.75 21.66 3.81
N GLY A 233 -17.09 20.51 3.73
CA GLY A 233 -17.68 19.20 4.03
C GLY A 233 -18.36 19.14 5.41
N PRO A 234 -19.20 18.12 5.67
CA PRO A 234 -19.81 17.94 6.99
C PRO A 234 -18.71 17.94 8.05
N GLN A 235 -18.76 18.89 9.00
CA GLN A 235 -17.63 19.20 9.88
C GLN A 235 -17.00 17.93 10.49
N PRO A 236 -15.77 17.57 10.11
CA PRO A 236 -15.13 16.35 10.57
C PRO A 236 -14.52 16.59 11.96
N PHE A 237 -15.06 15.91 12.96
CA PHE A 237 -14.38 15.80 14.26
C PHE A 237 -13.21 14.83 14.09
N VAL A 238 -12.02 15.35 13.81
CA VAL A 238 -10.77 14.59 13.75
C VAL A 238 -10.23 14.45 15.17
N GLN A 239 -9.95 13.22 15.61
CA GLN A 239 -9.05 12.97 16.74
C GLN A 239 -7.74 12.43 16.17
N SER A 240 -6.71 13.27 16.15
CA SER A 240 -5.36 12.83 15.78
C SER A 240 -4.75 12.00 16.92
N ARG A 241 -4.33 10.78 16.60
CA ARG A 241 -3.21 10.11 17.28
C ARG A 241 -2.28 9.61 16.18
N LEU A 242 -1.12 10.25 16.09
CA LEU A 242 0.06 9.69 15.43
C LEU A 242 0.61 8.54 16.28
#